data_AF-A0A4U2ZVD0-F1
#
_entry.id   AF-A0A4U2ZVD0-F1
#
_cell.length_a   1.000
_cell.length_b   1.000
_cell.length_c   1.000
_cell.angle_alpha   90.00
_cell.angle_beta   90.00
_cell.angle_gamma   90.00
#
_symmetry.space_group_name_H-M   'P 1'
#
loop_
_entity.id
_entity.type
_entity.pdbx_description
1 polymer ?
#
loop_
_entity_poly.entity_id
_entity_poly.type
_entity_poly.pdbx_seq_one_letter_code
_entity_poly.pdbx_strand_id
1 'polypeptide(L)' 'NLTALLVDYGGAKPEIVTRGWMDPQNLNSIKDSTALQPGKDYTFTWDMQPDDYVFKAGHQIGVVLLASDYDYTIRPK' A
#
# COMPACT_ATOMS: atom_id res chain seq x y z
N ASN A 1 0.59 9.82 -1.90
CA ASN A 1 -0.01 8.49 -2.12
C ASN A 1 0.38 7.60 -0.95
N LEU A 2 -0.59 6.94 -0.31
CA LEU A 2 -0.34 5.93 0.71
C LEU A 2 -0.43 4.55 0.06
N THR A 3 0.56 3.70 0.29
CA THR A 3 0.62 2.36 -0.33
C THR A 3 0.89 1.32 0.76
N ALA A 4 0.15 0.20 0.70
CA ALA A 4 0.52 -1.03 1.38
C ALA A 4 1.06 -2.03 0.37
N LEU A 5 2.10 -2.76 0.78
CA LEU A 5 2.58 -3.95 0.10
C LEU A 5 2.36 -5.15 1.03
N LEU A 6 1.86 -6.24 0.49
CA LEU A 6 1.94 -7.55 1.11
C LEU A 6 3.20 -8.23 0.58
N VAL A 7 4.09 -8.65 1.48
CA VAL A 7 5.44 -9.13 1.13
C VAL A 7 5.68 -10.52 1.71
N ASP A 8 6.22 -11.41 0.89
CA ASP A 8 6.79 -12.69 1.31
C ASP A 8 8.30 -12.54 1.54
N TYR A 9 8.76 -12.84 2.76
CA TYR A 9 10.17 -12.80 3.15
C TYR A 9 10.82 -14.19 3.23
N GLY A 10 10.13 -15.26 2.86
CA GLY A 10 10.67 -16.63 2.98
C GLY A 10 11.63 -17.06 1.86
N GLY A 11 11.71 -16.31 0.76
CA GLY A 11 12.59 -16.59 -0.37
C GLY A 11 14.03 -16.11 -0.19
N ALA A 12 14.86 -16.32 -1.22
CA ALA A 12 16.23 -15.77 -1.24
C ALA A 12 16.27 -14.23 -1.26
N LYS A 13 15.17 -13.60 -1.69
CA LYS A 13 14.93 -12.15 -1.67
C LYS A 13 13.45 -11.91 -1.33
N PRO A 14 13.10 -10.73 -0.77
CA PRO A 14 11.71 -10.36 -0.55
C PRO A 14 10.94 -10.30 -1.87
N GLU A 15 9.68 -10.74 -1.83
CA GLU A 15 8.76 -10.72 -2.97
C GLU A 15 7.50 -9.93 -2.61
N ILE A 16 7.18 -8.91 -3.41
CA ILE A 16 5.92 -8.19 -3.27
C ILE A 16 4.84 -9.07 -3.91
N VAL A 17 3.99 -9.66 -3.06
CA VAL A 17 2.86 -10.49 -3.49
C VAL A 17 1.79 -9.62 -4.12
N THR A 18 1.28 -8.64 -3.35
CA THR A 18 0.28 -7.70 -3.87
C THR A 18 0.47 -6.32 -3.25
N ARG A 19 -0.23 -5.35 -3.81
CA ARG A 19 -0.20 -3.94 -3.42
C ARG A 19 -1.61 -3.35 -3.39
N GLY A 20 -1.79 -2.35 -2.56
CA GLY A 20 -2.98 -1.51 -2.54
C GLY A 20 -2.55 -0.07 -2.28
N TRP A 21 -3.27 0.90 -2.84
CA TRP A 21 -2.95 2.31 -2.65
C TRP A 21 -4.20 3.17 -2.59
N MET A 22 -4.06 4.32 -1.96
CA MET A 22 -5.08 5.35 -1.95
C MET A 22 -4.47 6.75 -1.86
N ASP A 23 -5.19 7.74 -2.41
CA ASP A 23 -4.92 9.14 -2.08
C ASP A 23 -5.46 9.42 -0.67
N PRO A 24 -4.63 9.84 0.30
CA PRO A 24 -5.09 10.17 1.64
C PRO A 24 -6.17 11.27 1.67
N GLN A 25 -6.23 12.14 0.65
CA GLN A 25 -7.27 13.16 0.54
C GLN A 25 -8.63 12.59 0.10
N ASN A 26 -8.66 11.37 -0.46
CA ASN A 26 -9.86 10.69 -0.90
C ASN A 26 -10.43 9.76 0.19
N LEU A 27 -10.22 10.12 1.45
CA LEU A 27 -10.60 9.29 2.60
C LEU A 27 -12.10 8.98 2.66
N ASN A 28 -12.94 9.95 2.29
CA ASN A 28 -14.40 9.83 2.38
C ASN A 28 -15.08 9.63 1.02
N SER A 29 -14.41 9.95 -0.09
CA SER A 29 -14.95 9.90 -1.44
C SER A 29 -13.81 9.77 -2.45
N ILE A 30 -13.99 8.92 -3.45
CA ILE A 30 -13.06 8.83 -4.60
C ILE A 30 -13.23 10.00 -5.58
N LYS A 31 -14.33 10.76 -5.47
CA LYS A 31 -14.66 11.89 -6.36
C LYS A 31 -14.36 13.24 -5.72
N ASP A 32 -14.46 13.32 -4.40
CA ASP A 32 -14.37 14.58 -3.65
C ASP A 32 -13.23 14.52 -2.65
N SER A 33 -12.13 15.19 -2.99
CA SER A 33 -10.95 15.27 -2.12
C SER A 33 -11.18 16.23 -0.95
N THR A 34 -10.70 15.85 0.23
CA THR A 34 -10.70 16.68 1.43
C THR A 34 -9.26 16.86 1.92
N ALA A 35 -8.86 18.11 2.18
CA ALA A 35 -7.52 18.40 2.69
C ALA A 35 -7.31 17.78 4.08
N LEU A 36 -6.14 17.17 4.28
CA LEU A 36 -5.73 16.66 5.59
C LEU A 36 -5.18 17.78 6.46
N GLN A 37 -5.53 17.74 7.74
CA GLN A 37 -5.02 18.65 8.77
C GLN A 37 -3.74 18.09 9.41
N PRO A 38 -2.64 18.86 9.46
CA PRO A 38 -1.41 18.45 10.15
C PRO A 38 -1.63 18.14 11.65
N GLY A 39 -0.96 17.12 12.16
CA GLY A 39 -1.02 16.72 13.58
C GLY A 39 -2.31 16.01 14.00
N LYS A 40 -3.23 15.75 13.07
CA LYS A 40 -4.44 14.96 13.31
C LYS A 40 -4.22 13.51 12.88
N ASP A 41 -4.67 12.57 13.71
CA ASP A 41 -4.68 11.15 13.39
C ASP A 41 -5.86 10.80 12.48
N TYR A 42 -5.61 9.90 11.53
CA TYR A 42 -6.60 9.39 10.60
C TYR A 42 -6.51 7.87 10.54
N THR A 43 -7.67 7.21 10.42
CA THR A 43 -7.76 5.80 10.10
C THR A 43 -8.03 5.66 8.62
N PHE A 44 -7.25 4.82 7.94
CA PHE A 44 -7.34 4.59 6.51
C PHE A 44 -7.71 3.13 6.24
N THR A 45 -8.42 2.91 5.15
CA THR A 45 -8.76 1.57 4.66
C THR A 45 -8.71 1.61 3.14
N TRP A 46 -8.06 0.64 2.54
CA TRP A 46 -7.98 0.53 1.09
C TRP A 46 -7.92 -0.93 0.67
N ASP A 47 -8.43 -1.19 -0.54
CA ASP A 47 -8.40 -2.51 -1.13
C ASP A 47 -6.99 -2.84 -1.66
N MET A 48 -6.62 -4.11 -1.54
CA MET A 48 -5.44 -4.66 -2.21
C MET A 48 -5.86 -5.17 -3.58
N GLN A 49 -4.94 -5.13 -4.54
CA GLN A 49 -5.17 -5.77 -5.83
C GLN A 49 -5.32 -7.29 -5.63
N PRO A 50 -6.29 -7.94 -6.29
CA PRO A 50 -6.47 -9.38 -6.15
C PRO A 50 -5.27 -10.12 -6.73
N ASP A 51 -4.82 -11.15 -6.01
CA ASP A 51 -3.76 -12.05 -6.46
C ASP A 51 -4.00 -13.46 -5.89
N ASP A 52 -3.52 -14.48 -6.59
CA ASP A 52 -3.55 -15.88 -6.16
C ASP A 52 -2.14 -16.32 -5.80
N TYR A 53 -1.84 -16.33 -4.49
CA TYR A 53 -0.50 -16.60 -3.98
C TYR A 53 -0.55 -17.49 -2.74
N VAL A 54 0.35 -18.48 -2.67
CA VAL A 54 0.49 -19.39 -1.53
C VAL A 54 1.79 -19.09 -0.78
N PHE A 55 1.67 -18.59 0.44
CA PHE A 55 2.80 -18.52 1.38
C PHE A 55 3.15 -19.94 1.85
N LYS A 56 4.37 -20.39 1.54
CA LYS A 56 4.82 -21.74 1.92
C LYS A 56 5.02 -21.83 3.44
N ALA A 57 4.94 -23.04 3.98
CA ALA A 57 5.23 -23.27 5.39
C ALA A 57 6.64 -22.76 5.75
N GLY A 58 6.75 -22.01 6.86
CA GLY A 58 7.99 -21.39 7.31
C GLY A 58 8.30 -20.03 6.67
N HIS A 59 7.54 -19.58 5.67
CA HIS A 59 7.67 -18.23 5.14
C HIS A 59 7.12 -17.19 6.13
N GLN A 60 7.68 -15.99 6.07
CA GLN A 60 7.25 -14.85 6.88
C GLN A 60 6.46 -13.86 6.02
N ILE A 61 5.28 -13.48 6.49
CA ILE A 61 4.41 -12.48 5.85
C ILE A 61 4.71 -11.12 6.47
N GLY A 62 4.91 -10.11 5.63
CA GLY A 62 5.05 -8.72 6.07
C GLY A 62 4.10 -7.77 5.37
N VAL A 63 3.77 -6.69 6.06
CA VAL A 63 3.06 -5.54 5.50
C VAL A 63 3.98 -4.34 5.53
N VAL A 64 4.20 -3.73 4.38
CA VAL A 64 5.05 -2.53 4.25
C VAL A 64 4.16 -1.35 3.91
N LEU A 65 4.24 -0.28 4.70
CA LEU A 65 3.54 0.98 4.48
C LEU A 65 4.54 2.03 3.99
N LEU A 66 4.22 2.72 2.90
CA LEU A 66 5.08 3.74 2.33
C LEU A 66 4.29 4.94 1.78
N ALA A 67 4.96 6.10 1.79
CA ALA A 67 4.45 7.34 1.24
C ALA A 67 5.14 7.60 -0.11
N SER A 68 4.49 7.15 -1.19
CA SER A 68 4.94 7.12 -2.59
C SER A 68 5.69 5.84 -2.98
N ASP A 69 5.09 5.11 -3.93
CA ASP A 69 5.71 3.98 -4.62
C ASP A 69 6.49 4.49 -5.83
N TYR A 70 7.81 4.32 -5.83
CA TYR A 70 8.70 4.84 -6.88
C TYR A 70 8.37 4.31 -8.28
N ASP A 71 7.92 3.06 -8.36
CA ASP A 71 7.68 2.38 -9.62
C ASP A 71 6.35 2.81 -10.26
N TYR A 72 5.41 3.32 -9.45
CA TYR A 72 4.03 3.59 -9.89
C TYR A 72 3.54 5.02 -9.62
N THR A 73 4.29 5.85 -8.91
CA THR A 73 3.97 7.27 -8.71
C THR A 73 4.54 8.10 -9.86
N ILE A 74 3.67 8.87 -10.54
CA ILE A 74 4.08 9.78 -11.61
C ILE A 74 5.02 10.84 -11.03
N ARG A 75 6.16 11.04 -11.70
CA ARG A 75 7.18 12.02 -11.30
C ARG A 75 7.33 13.13 -12.35
N PRO A 76 7.59 14.37 -11.94
CA PRO A 76 8.01 15.43 -12.86
C PRO A 76 9.30 15.03 -13.57
N LYS A 77 9.49 15.53 -14.81
CA LYS A 77 10.78 15.47 -15.51
C LYS A 77 11.65 16.66 -15.11
#